data_AF-A0A9P3CCC7-F1
#
_entry.id   AF-A0A9P3CCC7-F1
#
_cell.length_a   1.000
_cell.length_b   1.000
_cell.length_c   1.000
_cell.angle_alpha   90.00
_cell.angle_beta   90.00
_cell.angle_gamma   90.00
#
_symmetry.space_group_name_H-M   'P 1'
#
loop_
_entity.id
_entity.type
_entity.pdbx_description
1 polymer ?
#
loop_
_entity_poly.entity_id
_entity_poly.type
_entity_poly.pdbx_seq_one_letter_code
_entity_poly.pdbx_strand_id
1 'polypeptide(L)'
;MSREQYTPPALSGSQNTSNPGANTSQGGFNITGGSTFEDTSKPVNYLCGDCDTKVVLKKGDPIRCKECGYRVLYKERTNRMIQFEAR
;
A
#
# COMPACT_ATOMS: atom_id res chain seq x y z
N MET A 1 -19.86 -7.95 -25.09
CA MET A 1 -19.95 -7.54 -23.67
C MET A 1 -18.78 -6.60 -23.41
N SER A 2 -19.01 -5.31 -23.64
CA SER A 2 -18.01 -4.24 -23.58
C SER A 2 -17.56 -4.00 -22.14
N ARG A 3 -16.24 -3.99 -21.93
CA ARG A 3 -15.59 -3.79 -20.63
C ARG A 3 -15.61 -2.29 -20.34
N GLU A 4 -16.46 -1.83 -19.45
CA GLU A 4 -16.52 -0.41 -19.07
C GLU A 4 -15.23 0.00 -18.35
N GLN A 5 -14.64 1.10 -18.81
CA GLN A 5 -13.38 1.66 -18.37
C GLN A 5 -13.67 2.72 -17.29
N TYR A 6 -13.19 2.50 -16.07
CA TYR A 6 -13.37 3.45 -14.97
C TYR A 6 -12.41 4.63 -15.13
N THR A 7 -12.98 5.83 -15.26
CA THR A 7 -12.22 7.08 -15.39
C THR A 7 -12.22 7.82 -14.04
N PRO A 8 -11.06 8.05 -13.40
CA PRO A 8 -11.02 8.77 -12.13
C PRO A 8 -11.28 10.27 -12.33
N PRO A 9 -11.92 10.95 -11.36
CA PRO A 9 -12.29 12.35 -11.48
C PRO A 9 -11.06 13.26 -11.38
N ALA A 10 -10.83 14.08 -12.40
CA ALA A 10 -9.79 15.10 -12.41
C ALA A 10 -10.24 16.32 -11.59
N LEU A 11 -9.42 16.73 -10.62
CA LEU A 11 -9.57 17.98 -9.87
C LEU A 11 -9.51 19.16 -10.83
N SER A 12 -10.59 19.94 -10.88
CA SER A 12 -10.71 21.19 -11.64
C SER A 12 -9.70 22.23 -11.12
N GLY A 13 -8.71 22.56 -11.94
CA GLY A 13 -7.75 23.63 -11.69
C GLY A 13 -8.35 25.02 -11.92
N SER A 14 -8.08 25.93 -11.00
CA SER A 14 -8.29 27.36 -11.18
C SER A 14 -7.07 27.99 -11.82
N GLN A 15 -7.31 28.69 -12.94
CA GLN A 15 -6.37 29.40 -13.80
C GLN A 15 -5.94 30.77 -13.23
N ASN A 16 -4.71 31.20 -13.54
CA ASN A 16 -4.27 32.57 -13.92
C ASN A 16 -2.73 32.65 -13.84
N THR A 17 -1.92 33.33 -14.67
CA THR A 17 -2.05 34.20 -15.85
C THR A 17 -0.64 34.48 -16.42
N SER A 18 -0.46 34.34 -17.74
CA SER A 18 0.41 35.10 -18.68
C SER A 18 1.80 35.71 -18.31
N ASN A 19 2.85 35.15 -18.94
CA ASN A 19 3.89 35.78 -19.80
C ASN A 19 5.15 36.51 -19.20
N PRO A 20 6.23 36.80 -19.99
CA PRO A 20 7.46 35.99 -20.13
C PRO A 20 8.77 36.71 -19.74
N GLY A 21 9.82 35.99 -19.34
CA GLY A 21 11.13 36.60 -19.09
C GLY A 21 12.23 35.65 -18.61
N ALA A 22 13.20 35.42 -19.50
CA ALA A 22 14.65 35.28 -19.25
C ALA A 22 15.18 34.39 -18.09
N ASN A 23 15.97 33.39 -18.52
CA ASN A 23 17.34 33.11 -18.06
C ASN A 23 17.58 32.11 -16.91
N THR A 24 18.44 31.13 -17.22
CA THR A 24 19.36 30.40 -16.35
C THR A 24 18.78 29.60 -15.18
N SER A 25 18.89 28.27 -15.25
CA SER A 25 19.70 27.45 -14.33
C SER A 25 19.30 25.97 -14.38
N GLN A 26 20.32 25.12 -14.28
CA GLN A 26 20.25 23.68 -14.10
C GLN A 26 19.13 23.26 -13.13
N GLY A 27 18.18 22.46 -13.60
CA GLY A 27 17.13 21.86 -12.79
C GLY A 27 16.97 20.39 -13.14
N GLY A 28 17.62 19.53 -12.36
CA GLY A 28 17.50 18.08 -12.49
C GLY A 28 16.05 17.63 -12.38
N PHE A 29 15.65 16.77 -13.31
CA PHE A 29 14.33 16.16 -13.36
C PHE A 29 14.22 15.08 -12.26
N ASN A 30 13.76 15.48 -11.07
CA ASN A 30 13.43 14.53 -10.00
C ASN A 30 12.08 13.87 -10.27
N ILE A 31 12.10 12.84 -11.10
CA ILE A 31 11.08 11.79 -11.11
C ILE A 31 11.28 10.97 -9.85
N THR A 32 10.32 11.06 -8.93
CA THR A 32 9.49 9.95 -8.44
C THR A 32 9.11 10.25 -6.99
N GLY A 33 7.93 10.85 -6.81
CA GLY A 33 7.21 10.74 -5.56
C GLY A 33 6.84 9.27 -5.37
N GLY A 34 7.73 8.51 -4.73
CA GLY A 34 7.46 7.17 -4.25
C GLY A 34 6.52 7.26 -3.07
N SER A 35 5.22 7.11 -3.33
CA SER A 35 4.21 6.85 -2.32
C SER A 35 4.51 5.49 -1.67
N THR A 36 5.38 5.47 -0.66
CA THR A 36 5.56 4.33 0.24
C THR A 36 4.31 4.18 1.12
N PHE A 37 3.22 3.67 0.55
CA PHE A 37 2.05 3.19 1.30
C PHE A 37 2.34 1.84 2.01
N GLU A 38 3.59 1.40 2.03
CA GLU A 38 4.05 0.38 2.97
C GLU A 38 4.31 1.07 4.32
N ASP A 39 3.31 0.99 5.19
CA ASP A 39 3.36 1.28 6.62
C ASP A 39 4.33 0.26 7.30
N THR A 40 5.61 0.28 6.90
CA THR A 40 6.69 -0.64 7.33
C THR A 40 6.96 -0.56 8.83
N SER A 41 6.41 0.44 9.50
CA SER A 41 6.52 0.72 10.92
C SER A 41 5.66 -0.20 11.79
N LYS A 42 4.62 -0.85 11.25
CA LYS A 42 3.74 -1.73 12.05
C LYS A 42 4.11 -3.21 11.92
N PRO A 43 4.35 -3.91 13.04
CA PRO A 43 4.58 -5.34 13.01
C PRO A 43 3.32 -6.06 12.49
N VAL A 44 3.50 -6.91 11.48
CA VAL A 44 2.43 -7.74 10.92
C VAL A 44 2.35 -9.03 11.72
N ASN A 45 1.19 -9.30 12.30
CA ASN A 45 0.91 -10.56 12.96
C ASN A 45 0.39 -11.57 11.95
N TYR A 46 0.79 -12.83 12.13
CA TYR A 46 0.31 -13.95 11.35
C TYR A 46 -0.41 -14.95 12.25
N LEU A 47 -1.33 -15.72 11.68
CA LEU A 47 -2.06 -16.81 12.33
C LEU A 47 -1.61 -18.13 11.74
N CYS A 48 -1.31 -19.12 12.57
CA CYS A 48 -0.97 -20.46 12.08
C CYS A 48 -2.22 -21.19 11.57
N GLY A 49 -2.13 -21.88 10.43
CA GLY A 49 -3.27 -22.59 9.85
C GLY A 49 -3.75 -23.83 10.61
N ASP A 50 -2.92 -24.41 11.49
CA ASP A 50 -3.27 -25.65 12.22
C ASP A 50 -3.63 -25.41 13.69
N CYS A 51 -2.95 -24.47 14.36
CA CYS A 51 -3.14 -24.22 15.79
C CYS A 51 -3.68 -22.83 16.11
N ASP A 52 -4.01 -22.02 15.09
CA ASP A 52 -4.59 -20.66 15.19
C ASP A 52 -3.84 -19.69 16.11
N THR A 53 -2.60 -20.02 16.47
CA THR A 53 -1.78 -19.19 17.34
C THR A 53 -1.23 -17.99 16.58
N LYS A 54 -1.14 -16.86 17.28
CA LYS A 54 -0.56 -15.63 16.74
C LYS A 54 0.95 -15.73 16.74
N VAL A 55 1.56 -15.56 15.57
CA VAL A 55 3.00 -15.58 15.37
C VAL A 55 3.46 -14.25 14.80
N VAL A 56 4.43 -13.63 15.45
CA VAL A 56 5.08 -12.39 14.97
C VAL A 56 6.39 -12.78 14.31
N LEU A 57 6.53 -12.50 13.02
CA LEU A 57 7.74 -12.75 12.23
C LEU A 57 8.33 -11.43 11.73
N LYS A 58 9.66 -11.30 11.78
CA LYS A 58 10.37 -10.18 11.15
C LYS A 58 10.71 -10.51 9.69
N LYS A 59 11.02 -9.47 8.90
CA LYS A 59 11.54 -9.64 7.54
C LYS A 59 12.87 -10.41 7.62
N GLY A 60 12.94 -11.58 6.99
CA GLY A 60 14.13 -12.45 6.99
C GLY A 60 14.07 -13.64 7.95
N ASP A 61 13.09 -13.70 8.86
CA ASP A 61 12.91 -14.87 9.72
C ASP A 61 12.36 -16.07 8.92
N PRO A 62 12.78 -17.31 9.22
CA PRO A 62 12.24 -18.50 8.56
C PRO A 62 10.77 -18.70 8.92
N ILE A 63 9.94 -18.99 7.90
CA ILE A 63 8.49 -19.18 8.09
C ILE A 63 8.17 -20.49 8.81
N ARG A 64 7.94 -20.40 10.13
CA ARG A 64 7.57 -21.53 11.00
C ARG A 64 6.71 -21.04 12.16
N CYS A 65 5.68 -21.80 12.49
CA CYS A 65 4.96 -21.64 13.74
C CYS A 65 5.83 -22.12 14.91
N LYS A 66 5.84 -21.37 16.01
CA LYS A 66 6.66 -21.69 17.20
C LYS A 66 6.12 -22.85 18.03
N GLU A 67 4.80 -23.09 17.97
CA GLU A 67 4.13 -24.12 18.79
C GLU A 67 4.08 -25.47 18.06
N CYS A 68 3.74 -25.49 16.77
CA CYS A 68 3.51 -26.75 16.02
C CYS A 68 4.56 -27.04 14.93
N GLY A 69 5.44 -26.08 14.60
CA GLY A 69 6.44 -26.25 13.53
C GLY A 69 5.89 -26.22 12.09
N TYR A 70 4.56 -26.06 11.92
CA TYR A 70 3.93 -25.92 10.62
C TYR A 70 4.35 -24.63 9.91
N ARG A 71 4.32 -24.61 8.57
CA ARG A 71 4.90 -23.54 7.75
C ARG A 71 3.88 -22.67 7.01
N VAL A 72 2.59 -22.99 7.11
CA VAL A 72 1.54 -22.16 6.52
C VAL A 72 1.01 -21.21 7.58
N LEU A 73 1.17 -19.92 7.31
CA LEU A 73 0.69 -18.83 8.15
C LEU A 73 -0.19 -17.89 7.32
N TYR A 74 -1.33 -17.50 7.86
CA TYR A 74 -2.23 -16.50 7.29
C TYR A 74 -1.93 -15.11 7.87
N LYS A 75 -2.15 -14.04 7.10
CA LYS A 75 -2.02 -12.67 7.63
C LYS A 75 -3.23 -12.35 8.51
N GLU A 76 -3.00 -11.77 9.69
CA GLU A 76 -4.10 -11.36 10.56
C GLU A 76 -4.96 -10.27 9.88
N ARG A 77 -6.29 -10.34 10.07
CA ARG A 77 -7.23 -9.32 9.59
C ARG A 77 -6.90 -7.96 10.20
N THR A 78 -7.05 -6.90 9.43
CA THR A 78 -6.88 -5.54 9.94
C THR A 78 -8.04 -5.15 10.86
N ASN A 79 -7.76 -4.39 11.92
CA ASN A 79 -8.80 -3.79 12.77
C ASN A 79 -9.43 -2.53 12.15
N ARG A 80 -9.04 -2.16 10.93
CA ARG A 80 -9.62 -1.00 10.22
C ARG A 80 -11.00 -1.39 9.71
N MET A 81 -12.01 -0.54 9.94
CA MET A 81 -13.35 -0.75 9.39
C MET A 81 -13.30 -0.70 7.86
N ILE A 82 -14.01 -1.62 7.22
CA ILE A 82 -14.13 -1.67 5.75
C ILE A 82 -15.60 -1.49 5.42
N GLN A 83 -15.92 -0.52 4.55
CA GLN A 83 -17.26 -0.28 4.04
C GLN A 83 -17.43 -1.03 2.70
N PHE A 84 -18.49 -1.81 2.57
CA PHE A 84 -18.85 -2.50 1.34
C PHE A 84 -20.17 -1.93 0.78
N GLU A 85 -20.35 -1.99 -0.54
CA GLU A 85 -21.62 -1.70 -1.22
C GLU A 85 -22.41 -3.00 -1.46
N ALA A 86 -23.73 -2.96 -1.28
CA ALA A 86 -24.61 -4.12 -1.45
C ALA A 86 -25.11 -4.20 -2.90
N ARG A 87 -24.23 -4.56 -3.82
CA ARG A 87 -24.56 -4.84 -5.23
C ARG A 87 -24.86 -6.31 -5.46
#